data_AF-A0A4V1ZRS9-F1
#
_entry.id   AF-A0A4V1ZRS9-F1
#
_cell.length_a   1.000
_cell.length_b   1.000
_cell.length_c   1.000
_cell.angle_alpha   90.00
_cell.angle_beta   90.00
_cell.angle_gamma   90.00
#
_symmetry.space_group_name_H-M   'P 1'
#
loop_
_entity.id
_entity.type
_entity.pdbx_description
1 polymer ?
#
loop_
_entity_poly.entity_id
_entity_poly.type
_entity_poly.pdbx_seq_one_letter_code
_entity_poly.pdbx_strand_id
1 'polypeptide(L)' 'MKLKPAHLLNLLLFCLAQTAACFASDPQLPEGYFWKKLPNGLQVVVIENHKVPLTTIEIAVKNGAYTEGPE' A
#
# COMPACT_ATOMS: atom_id res chain seq x y z
N MET A 1 41.90 -9.95 -5.25
CA MET A 1 40.86 -11.00 -5.19
C MET A 1 40.10 -11.00 -6.52
N LYS A 2 40.32 -11.98 -7.42
CA LYS A 2 39.66 -12.00 -8.75
C LYS A 2 38.32 -12.74 -8.67
N LEU A 3 37.21 -12.00 -8.70
CA LEU A 3 35.87 -12.58 -8.79
C LEU A 3 35.71 -13.27 -10.17
N LYS A 4 35.34 -14.55 -10.16
CA LYS A 4 35.05 -15.30 -11.39
C LYS A 4 33.73 -14.80 -12.00
N PRO A 5 33.58 -14.77 -13.33
CA PRO A 5 32.38 -14.25 -14.00
C PRO A 5 31.08 -14.95 -13.57
N ALA A 6 31.15 -16.22 -13.17
CA ALA A 6 30.00 -16.95 -12.61
C ALA A 6 29.50 -16.38 -11.27
N HIS A 7 30.39 -15.86 -10.42
CA HIS A 7 29.99 -15.20 -9.17
C HIS A 7 29.37 -13.82 -9.43
N LEU A 8 29.82 -13.13 -10.48
CA LEU A 8 29.22 -11.86 -10.90
C LEU A 8 27.79 -12.07 -11.40
N LEU A 9 27.55 -13.12 -12.19
CA LEU A 9 26.21 -13.48 -12.68
C LEU A 9 25.26 -13.87 -11.53
N ASN A 10 25.73 -14.69 -10.59
CA ASN A 10 24.94 -15.08 -9.41
C ASN A 10 24.62 -13.88 -8.51
N LEU A 11 25.56 -12.95 -8.35
CA LEU A 11 25.34 -11.71 -7.60
C LEU A 11 24.29 -10.83 -8.30
N LEU A 12 24.34 -10.74 -9.64
CA LEU A 12 23.39 -9.96 -10.42
C LEU A 12 21.97 -10.53 -10.35
N LEU A 13 21.83 -11.86 -10.43
CA LEU A 13 20.56 -12.57 -10.26
C LEU A 13 19.99 -12.38 -8.85
N PHE A 14 20.85 -12.40 -7.83
CA PHE A 14 20.45 -12.17 -6.45
C PHE A 14 20.02 -10.71 -6.20
N CYS A 15 20.66 -9.73 -6.84
CA CYS A 15 20.24 -8.33 -6.80
C CYS A 15 18.89 -8.11 -7.50
N LEU A 16 18.69 -8.72 -8.67
CA LEU A 16 17.42 -8.61 -9.41
C LEU A 16 16.23 -9.18 -8.61
N ALA A 17 16.44 -10.32 -7.95
CA ALA A 17 15.43 -10.98 -7.12
C ALA A 17 15.01 -10.10 -5.91
N GLN A 18 15.96 -9.40 -5.28
CA GLN A 18 15.67 -8.51 -4.16
C GLN A 18 14.93 -7.24 -4.58
N THR A 19 15.23 -6.68 -5.76
CA THR A 19 14.50 -5.50 -6.27
C THR A 19 13.03 -5.79 -6.53
N ALA A 20 12.67 -6.99 -7.00
CA ALA A 20 11.27 -7.33 -7.27
C ALA A 20 10.42 -7.41 -5.98
N ALA A 21 11.00 -7.82 -4.86
CA ALA A 21 10.31 -7.94 -3.57
C ALA A 21 10.00 -6.57 -2.93
N CYS A 22 10.72 -5.52 -3.29
CA CYS A 22 10.58 -4.20 -2.63
C CYS A 22 9.40 -3.36 -3.18
N PHE A 23 8.82 -3.73 -4.32
CA PHE A 23 7.73 -2.96 -4.96
C PHE A 23 6.33 -3.36 -4.49
N ALA A 24 6.20 -4.45 -3.73
CA ALA A 24 4.92 -4.97 -3.26
C ALA A 24 4.84 -4.91 -1.73
N SER A 25 4.89 -3.69 -1.17
CA SER A 25 4.61 -3.49 0.25
C SER A 25 3.17 -3.01 0.42
N ASP A 26 2.29 -3.89 0.90
CA ASP A 26 1.06 -3.42 1.55
C ASP A 26 1.41 -2.56 2.77
N PRO A 27 0.60 -1.55 3.11
CA PRO A 27 0.83 -0.76 4.31
C PRO A 27 0.83 -1.69 5.53
N GLN A 28 1.88 -1.63 6.35
CA GLN A 28 1.86 -2.30 7.66
C GLN A 28 0.88 -1.54 8.55
N LEU A 29 -0.27 -2.16 8.82
CA LEU A 29 -1.31 -1.60 9.66
C LEU A 29 -1.27 -2.21 11.07
N PRO A 30 -1.75 -1.48 12.10
CA PRO A 30 -1.97 -2.05 13.42
C PRO A 30 -2.97 -3.22 13.38
N GLU A 31 -2.97 -4.03 14.44
CA GLU A 31 -3.95 -5.11 14.60
C GLU A 31 -5.39 -4.56 14.60
N GLY A 32 -6.31 -5.24 13.92
CA GLY A 32 -7.71 -4.82 13.77
C GLY A 32 -7.95 -3.73 12.72
N TYR A 33 -6.90 -3.31 11.99
CA TYR A 33 -7.00 -2.41 10.85
C TYR A 33 -6.89 -3.18 9.55
N PHE A 34 -7.85 -2.97 8.65
CA PHE A 34 -7.88 -3.59 7.34
C PHE A 34 -7.92 -2.49 6.28
N TRP A 35 -7.08 -2.59 5.26
CA TRP A 35 -7.08 -1.67 4.12
C TRP A 35 -7.22 -2.44 2.82
N LYS A 36 -7.98 -1.85 1.88
CA LYS A 36 -8.09 -2.37 0.53
C LYS A 36 -8.40 -1.26 -0.46
N LYS A 37 -7.71 -1.29 -1.61
CA LYS A 37 -8.11 -0.53 -2.80
C LYS A 37 -9.00 -1.40 -3.70
N LEU A 38 -10.18 -0.88 -4.05
CA LEU A 38 -11.14 -1.52 -4.94
C LEU A 38 -10.79 -1.28 -6.43
N PRO A 39 -11.34 -2.07 -7.37
CA PRO A 39 -11.06 -1.90 -8.81
C PRO A 39 -11.44 -0.53 -9.38
N ASN A 40 -12.44 0.14 -8.78
CA ASN A 40 -12.84 1.51 -9.15
C ASN A 40 -11.94 2.59 -8.55
N GLY A 41 -10.88 2.22 -7.82
CA GLY A 41 -9.93 3.13 -7.21
C GLY A 41 -10.28 3.61 -5.80
N LEU A 42 -11.48 3.28 -5.28
CA LEU A 42 -11.87 3.62 -3.91
C LEU A 42 -10.96 2.89 -2.91
N GLN A 43 -10.48 3.63 -1.92
CA GLN A 43 -9.68 3.11 -0.82
C GLN A 43 -10.58 2.97 0.41
N VAL A 44 -10.60 1.77 0.99
CA VAL A 44 -11.42 1.44 2.16
C VAL A 44 -10.50 1.09 3.31
N VAL A 45 -10.71 1.72 4.46
CA VAL A 45 -10.09 1.37 5.75
C VAL A 45 -11.21 0.91 6.67
N VAL A 46 -11.02 -0.24 7.32
CA VAL A 46 -11.89 -0.74 8.39
C VAL A 46 -11.08 -0.80 9.66
N ILE A 47 -11.64 -0.25 10.73
CA ILE A 47 -11.07 -0.29 12.09
C ILE A 47 -12.08 -1.01 12.97
N GLU A 48 -11.77 -2.24 13.35
CA GLU A 48 -12.67 -3.03 14.21
C GLU A 48 -12.48 -2.65 15.67
N ASN A 49 -13.59 -2.35 16.36
CA ASN A 49 -13.59 -2.07 17.79
C ASN A 49 -14.83 -2.66 18.47
N HIS A 50 -14.70 -3.86 19.03
CA HIS A 50 -15.79 -4.56 19.73
C HIS A 50 -16.08 -4.07 21.16
N LYS A 51 -15.42 -2.99 21.62
CA LYS A 51 -15.67 -2.42 22.97
C LYS A 51 -17.00 -1.68 23.04
N VAL A 52 -17.53 -1.24 21.90
CA VAL A 52 -18.79 -0.48 21.77
C VAL A 52 -19.60 -1.02 20.59
N PRO A 53 -20.92 -1.24 20.74
CA PRO A 53 -21.78 -1.71 19.65
C PRO A 53 -22.18 -0.54 18.73
N LEU A 54 -21.19 0.17 18.19
CA LEU A 54 -21.39 1.33 17.33
C LEU A 54 -20.48 1.24 16.10
N THR A 55 -21.04 1.59 14.95
CA THR A 55 -20.29 1.71 13.69
C THR A 55 -20.45 3.13 13.15
N THR A 56 -19.34 3.77 12.79
CA THR A 56 -19.31 5.05 12.09
C THR A 56 -18.75 4.82 10.69
N ILE A 57 -19.43 5.35 9.68
CA ILE A 57 -18.97 5.32 8.29
C ILE A 57 -18.69 6.76 7.89
N GLU A 58 -17.46 7.02 7.46
CA GLU A 58 -17.06 8.28 6.86
C GLU A 58 -16.67 8.05 5.41
N ILE A 59 -17.15 8.92 4.53
CA ILE A 59 -16.79 8.91 3.12
C ILE A 59 -16.23 10.29 2.80
N ALA A 60 -14.93 10.34 2.54
CA ALA A 60 -14.25 11.54 2.09
C ALA A 60 -13.87 11.40 0.62
N VAL A 61 -14.11 12.47 -0.13
CA VAL A 61 -13.61 12.63 -1.49
C VAL A 61 -12.55 13.72 -1.50
N LYS A 62 -11.52 13.58 -2.34
CA LYS A 62 -10.53 14.63 -2.55
C LYS A 62 -11.13 15.74 -3.44
N ASN A 63 -12.10 16.45 -2.90
CA ASN A 63 -12.86 17.51 -3.54
C ASN A 63 -13.19 18.61 -2.51
N GLY A 64 -13.71 19.75 -2.95
CA GLY A 64 -14.20 20.81 -2.05
C GLY A 64 -14.41 22.13 -2.79
N ALA A 65 -14.56 23.23 -2.06
CA ALA A 65 -14.81 24.56 -2.65
C ALA A 65 -13.73 24.98 -3.67
N TYR A 66 -12.48 24.54 -3.49
CA TYR A 66 -11.38 24.80 -4.42
C TYR A 66 -11.53 24.11 -5.80
N THR A 67 -12.51 23.23 -5.96
CA THR A 67 -12.83 22.54 -7.22
C THR A 67 -14.09 23.08 -7.88
N GLU A 68 -14.73 24.08 -7.28
CA GLU A 68 -15.92 24.74 -7.84
C GLU A 68 -15.50 25.76 -8.91
N GLY A 69 -16.33 25.93 -9.94
CA GLY A 69 -16.14 26.96 -10.95
C GLY A 69 -16.65 28.32 -10.48
N PRO A 70 -16.51 29.36 -11.33
CA PRO A 70 -16.93 30.73 -11.00
C PRO A 70 -18.45 30.98 -11.10
N GLU A 71 -19.24 29.98 -11.47
CA GLU A 71 -20.70 30.06 -11.62
C GLU A 71 -21.49 30.36 -10.33
#